data_AF-A0A659UJK6-F1
#
_entry.id   AF-A0A659UJK6-F1
#
_cell.length_a   1.000
_cell.length_b   1.000
_cell.length_c   1.000
_cell.angle_alpha   90.00
_cell.angle_beta   90.00
_cell.angle_gamma   90.00
#
_symmetry.space_group_name_H-M   'P 1'
#
loop_
_entity.id
_entity.type
_entity.pdbx_description
1 polymer ?
#
loop_
_entity_poly.entity_id
_entity_poly.type
_entity_poly.pdbx_seq_one_letter_code
_entity_poly.pdbx_strand_id
1 'polypeptide(L)'
;VTQKIADYFQRELLPRADIVFDFHSGGRTLDFVPFCAAHTLPDKAQEQKAFAAVAAFSAPFSMRMTEIDAIGMYDTAAEEMGKVFVTTELGGGGPSRAETVPI
;
A
#
# COMPACT_ATOMS: atom_id res chain seq x y z
N VAL A 1 -16.28 -6.51 -14.61
CA VAL A 1 -14.87 -6.50 -15.06
C VAL A 1 -13.93 -6.50 -13.86
N THR A 2 -14.06 -5.57 -12.92
CA THR A 2 -13.22 -5.45 -11.70
C THR A 2 -13.02 -6.75 -10.93
N GLN A 3 -14.08 -7.53 -10.70
CA GLN A 3 -13.97 -8.84 -10.01
C GLN A 3 -13.05 -9.84 -10.73
N LYS A 4 -13.01 -9.81 -12.08
CA LYS A 4 -12.11 -10.69 -12.85
C LYS A 4 -10.66 -10.25 -12.73
N ILE A 5 -10.42 -8.95 -12.62
CA ILE A 5 -9.07 -8.39 -12.41
C ILE A 5 -8.59 -8.73 -10.99
N ALA A 6 -9.42 -8.48 -9.97
CA ALA A 6 -9.11 -8.83 -8.58
C ALA A 6 -8.83 -10.33 -8.43
N ASP A 7 -9.65 -11.18 -9.03
CA ASP A 7 -9.47 -12.63 -9.04
C ASP A 7 -8.14 -13.08 -9.70
N TYR A 8 -7.77 -12.45 -10.83
CA TYR A 8 -6.50 -12.75 -11.49
C TYR A 8 -5.30 -12.31 -10.63
N PHE A 9 -5.35 -11.13 -10.02
CA PHE A 9 -4.31 -10.70 -9.08
C PHE A 9 -4.22 -11.65 -7.89
N GLN A 10 -5.35 -12.02 -7.29
CA GLN A 10 -5.43 -12.91 -6.14
C GLN A 10 -4.82 -14.28 -6.41
N ARG A 11 -5.21 -14.92 -7.52
CA ARG A 11 -4.88 -16.33 -7.79
C ARG A 11 -3.61 -16.52 -8.60
N GLU A 12 -3.25 -15.56 -9.45
CA GLU A 12 -2.16 -15.73 -10.40
C GLU A 12 -0.93 -14.88 -10.07
N LEU A 13 -1.12 -13.58 -9.81
CA LEU A 13 0.02 -12.66 -9.66
C LEU A 13 0.54 -12.61 -8.22
N LEU A 14 -0.35 -12.41 -7.26
CA LEU A 14 -0.02 -12.21 -5.86
C LEU A 14 0.76 -13.38 -5.23
N PRO A 15 0.43 -14.66 -5.50
CA PRO A 15 1.20 -15.78 -4.95
C PRO A 15 2.67 -15.79 -5.39
N ARG A 16 2.97 -15.21 -6.56
CA ARG A 16 4.31 -15.15 -7.17
C ARG A 16 5.13 -13.94 -6.73
N ALA A 17 4.50 -12.97 -6.07
CA ALA A 17 5.17 -11.79 -5.55
C ALA A 17 5.82 -12.09 -4.19
N ASP A 18 6.96 -11.45 -3.90
CA ASP A 18 7.56 -11.41 -2.56
C ASP A 18 7.16 -10.13 -1.81
N ILE A 19 7.04 -9.04 -2.57
CA ILE A 19 6.70 -7.69 -2.09
C ILE A 19 5.59 -7.13 -2.98
N VAL A 20 4.62 -6.47 -2.39
CA VAL A 20 3.55 -5.73 -3.05
C VAL A 20 3.70 -4.26 -2.69
N PHE A 21 3.86 -3.43 -3.72
CA PHE A 21 3.85 -1.98 -3.57
C PHE A 21 2.64 -1.44 -4.33
N ASP A 22 1.66 -0.93 -3.59
CA ASP A 22 0.42 -0.39 -4.16
C ASP A 22 0.37 1.14 -4.02
N PHE A 23 0.38 1.86 -5.15
CA PHE A 23 0.43 3.32 -5.15
C PHE A 23 -0.98 3.91 -5.12
N HIS A 24 -1.30 4.61 -4.03
CA HIS A 24 -2.53 5.40 -3.91
C HIS A 24 -2.25 6.90 -3.84
N SER A 25 -3.32 7.66 -4.03
CA SER A 25 -3.43 9.11 -3.93
C SER A 25 -4.90 9.45 -3.68
N GLY A 26 -5.19 10.64 -3.12
CA GLY A 26 -6.54 11.04 -2.70
C GLY A 26 -7.57 11.23 -3.83
N GLY A 27 -7.22 10.89 -5.07
CA GLY A 27 -8.08 10.97 -6.23
C GLY A 27 -8.53 12.41 -6.47
N ARG A 28 -9.79 12.61 -6.87
CA ARG A 28 -10.34 13.94 -7.18
C ARG A 28 -10.89 14.69 -5.97
N THR A 29 -11.08 14.01 -4.85
CA THR A 29 -11.90 14.51 -3.73
C THR A 29 -11.12 14.74 -2.45
N LEU A 30 -9.92 14.16 -2.32
CA LEU A 30 -9.04 14.31 -1.17
C LEU A 30 -7.66 14.76 -1.63
N ASP A 31 -6.93 15.43 -0.73
CA ASP A 31 -5.52 15.79 -0.90
C ASP A 31 -4.80 15.47 0.42
N PHE A 32 -3.82 14.59 0.36
CA PHE A 32 -3.05 14.14 1.52
C PHE A 32 -1.64 14.73 1.51
N VAL A 33 -1.02 14.84 2.69
CA VAL A 33 0.44 14.99 2.74
C VAL A 33 1.08 13.73 2.14
N PRO A 34 2.18 13.83 1.37
CA PRO A 34 2.76 12.67 0.71
C PRO A 34 3.38 11.72 1.73
N PHE A 35 2.82 10.51 1.86
CA PHE A 35 3.31 9.51 2.80
C PHE A 35 3.44 8.11 2.19
N CYS A 36 4.30 7.31 2.82
CA CYS A 36 4.32 5.85 2.66
C CYS A 36 3.92 5.18 3.97
N ALA A 37 3.17 4.08 3.88
CA ALA A 37 2.55 3.44 5.01
C ALA A 37 2.69 1.92 4.96
N ALA A 38 2.63 1.33 6.16
CA ALA A 38 2.49 -0.10 6.39
C ALA A 38 1.55 -0.33 7.58
N HIS A 39 0.94 -1.52 7.61
CA HIS A 39 0.05 -1.90 8.71
C HIS A 39 0.80 -2.41 9.94
N THR A 40 0.16 -2.23 11.09
CA THR A 40 0.45 -2.98 12.29
C THR A 40 -0.13 -4.38 12.12
N LEU A 41 0.72 -5.41 12.11
CA LEU A 41 0.33 -6.79 11.84
C LEU A 41 0.48 -7.68 13.07
N PRO A 42 -0.28 -8.78 13.18
CA PRO A 42 -0.06 -9.81 14.19
C PRO A 42 1.32 -10.48 14.05
N ASP A 43 1.75 -10.78 12.82
CA ASP A 43 3.11 -11.26 12.55
C ASP A 43 4.10 -10.08 12.58
N LYS A 44 4.85 -10.00 13.69
CA LYS A 44 5.84 -8.93 13.90
C LYS A 44 7.07 -9.03 13.01
N ALA A 45 7.40 -10.20 12.48
CA ALA A 45 8.49 -10.34 11.52
C ALA A 45 8.09 -9.79 10.15
N GLN A 46 6.85 -10.03 9.73
CA GLN A 46 6.27 -9.41 8.53
C GLN A 46 6.14 -7.90 8.69
N GLU A 47 5.59 -7.43 9.81
CA GLU A 47 5.48 -6.00 10.15
C GLU A 47 6.84 -5.29 10.07
N GLN A 48 7.88 -5.87 10.68
CA GLN A 48 9.22 -5.27 10.67
C GLN A 48 9.79 -5.12 9.24
N LYS A 49 9.56 -6.11 8.37
CA LYS A 49 9.98 -6.03 6.96
C LYS A 49 9.22 -4.94 6.21
N ALA A 50 7.91 -4.80 6.45
CA ALA A 50 7.10 -3.75 5.84
C ALA A 50 7.57 -2.36 6.29
N PHE A 51 7.84 -2.15 7.59
CA PHE A 51 8.37 -0.86 8.05
C PHE A 51 9.80 -0.58 7.57
N ALA A 52 10.62 -1.60 7.33
CA ALA A 52 11.90 -1.42 6.66
C ALA A 52 11.72 -0.94 5.21
N ALA A 53 10.72 -1.46 4.49
CA ALA A 53 10.37 -1.01 3.15
C ALA A 53 9.81 0.44 3.14
N VAL A 54 8.97 0.81 4.11
CA VAL A 54 8.51 2.20 4.29
C VAL A 54 9.69 3.15 4.51
N ALA A 55 10.63 2.77 5.38
CA ALA A 55 11.84 3.56 5.62
C ALA A 55 12.69 3.67 4.34
N ALA A 56 12.81 2.60 3.55
CA ALA A 56 13.54 2.59 2.29
C ALA A 56 12.89 3.46 1.21
N PHE A 57 11.55 3.54 1.18
CA PHE A 57 10.83 4.44 0.26
C PHE A 57 11.08 5.91 0.60
N SER A 58 11.28 6.24 1.88
CA SER A 58 11.72 7.58 2.31
C SER A 58 10.82 8.73 1.85
N ALA A 59 9.50 8.50 1.83
CA ALA A 59 8.52 9.58 1.66
C ALA A 59 8.71 10.66 2.74
N PRO A 60 8.33 11.93 2.49
CA PRO A 60 8.44 12.99 3.48
C PRO A 60 7.71 12.71 4.80
N PHE A 61 6.66 11.88 4.75
CA PHE A 61 5.93 11.39 5.91
C PHE A 61 5.83 9.86 5.88
N SER A 62 5.73 9.25 7.06
CA SER A 62 5.49 7.81 7.21
C SER A 62 4.32 7.56 8.14
N MET A 63 3.51 6.55 7.85
CA MET A 63 2.35 6.18 8.66
C MET A 63 2.43 4.70 9.07
N ARG A 64 2.19 4.45 10.36
CA ARG A 64 1.82 3.13 10.87
C ARG A 64 0.31 3.13 11.05
N MET A 65 -0.38 2.25 10.34
CA MET A 65 -1.84 2.17 10.39
C MET A 65 -2.28 0.88 11.07
N THR A 66 -3.39 0.95 11.80
CA THR A 66 -4.14 -0.26 12.18
C THR A 66 -5.33 -0.31 11.25
N GLU A 67 -5.41 -1.32 10.40
CA GLU A 67 -6.53 -1.45 9.47
C GLU A 67 -7.83 -1.69 10.25
N ILE A 68 -8.85 -0.90 9.95
CA ILE A 68 -10.17 -0.92 10.61
C ILE A 68 -11.25 -1.53 9.73
N ASP A 69 -11.02 -1.65 8.42
CA ASP A 69 -11.92 -2.22 7.42
C ASP A 69 -11.18 -3.13 6.43
N ALA A 70 -10.75 -4.30 6.90
CA ALA A 70 -9.93 -5.23 6.15
C ALA A 70 -10.67 -6.06 5.06
N ILE A 71 -12.02 -6.05 5.05
CA ILE A 71 -12.76 -7.02 4.24
C ILE A 71 -12.78 -6.61 2.76
N GLY A 72 -12.10 -7.40 1.94
CA GLY A 72 -12.10 -7.26 0.48
C GLY A 72 -11.03 -6.32 -0.09
N MET A 73 -10.12 -5.85 0.76
CA MET A 73 -9.01 -4.98 0.39
C MET A 73 -7.80 -5.76 -0.10
N TYR A 74 -7.03 -5.16 -1.03
CA TYR A 74 -5.87 -5.82 -1.65
C TYR A 74 -4.68 -5.93 -0.70
N ASP A 75 -4.54 -4.98 0.23
CA ASP A 75 -3.57 -5.01 1.32
C ASP A 75 -3.69 -6.28 2.16
N THR A 76 -4.91 -6.61 2.59
CA THR A 76 -5.24 -7.73 3.45
C THR A 76 -4.96 -9.03 2.73
N ALA A 77 -5.32 -9.12 1.45
CA ALA A 77 -4.99 -10.28 0.63
C ALA A 77 -3.47 -10.53 0.55
N ALA A 78 -2.67 -9.48 0.39
CA ALA A 78 -1.21 -9.59 0.36
C ALA A 78 -0.65 -9.97 1.73
N GLU A 79 -1.15 -9.34 2.79
CA GLU A 79 -0.68 -9.53 4.16
C GLU A 79 -1.02 -10.93 4.68
N GLU A 80 -2.22 -11.45 4.43
CA GLU A 80 -2.63 -12.83 4.79
C GLU A 80 -1.80 -13.90 4.07
N MET A 81 -1.27 -13.59 2.88
CA MET A 81 -0.32 -14.46 2.16
C MET A 81 1.13 -14.32 2.67
N GLY A 82 1.36 -13.57 3.75
CA GLY A 82 2.68 -13.34 4.34
C GLY A 82 3.58 -12.44 3.50
N LYS A 83 3.03 -11.69 2.54
CA LYS A 83 3.80 -10.81 1.65
C LYS A 83 4.15 -9.51 2.37
N VAL A 84 5.26 -8.89 1.98
CA VAL A 84 5.55 -7.52 2.44
C VAL A 84 4.67 -6.57 1.63
N PHE A 85 3.72 -5.91 2.28
CA PHE A 85 2.85 -4.91 1.66
C PHE A 85 3.24 -3.51 2.12
N VAL A 86 3.35 -2.59 1.17
CA VAL A 86 3.52 -1.15 1.42
C VAL A 86 2.61 -0.35 0.48
N THR A 87 2.07 0.74 0.99
CA THR A 87 1.18 1.63 0.23
C THR A 87 1.60 3.09 0.37
N THR A 88 1.10 3.95 -0.50
CA THR A 88 1.32 5.40 -0.44
C THR A 88 0.04 6.19 -0.54
N GLU A 89 0.07 7.42 -0.05
CA GLU A 89 -0.82 8.49 -0.53
C GLU A 89 0.08 9.67 -0.94
N LEU A 90 0.25 9.92 -2.25
CA LEU A 90 1.22 10.90 -2.78
C LEU A 90 0.58 12.23 -3.23
N GLY A 91 -0.40 12.70 -2.47
CA GLY A 91 -1.18 13.91 -2.75
C GLY A 91 -2.61 13.60 -3.19
N GLY A 92 -3.18 14.45 -4.04
CA GLY A 92 -4.52 14.28 -4.58
C GLY A 92 -5.06 15.53 -5.28
N GLY A 93 -6.38 15.66 -5.35
CA GLY A 93 -7.08 16.74 -6.06
C GLY A 93 -7.23 16.53 -7.58
N GLY A 94 -6.88 15.34 -8.10
CA GLY A 94 -7.03 14.95 -9.50
C GLY A 94 -5.71 14.84 -10.28
N PRO A 95 -4.87 15.88 -10.33
CA PRO A 95 -3.56 15.81 -10.99
C PRO A 95 -2.45 15.45 -10.01
N SER A 96 -1.40 14.79 -10.53
CA SER A 96 -0.11 14.71 -9.84
C SER A 96 0.65 16.04 -9.98
N ARG A 97 1.50 16.37 -8.99
CA ARG A 97 2.31 17.60 -8.99
C ARG A 97 3.79 17.25 -9.22
N ALA A 98 4.56 18.16 -9.79
CA ALA A 98 5.98 17.92 -10.10
C ALA A 98 6.81 17.61 -8.84
N GLU A 99 6.36 18.08 -7.68
CA GLU A 99 6.99 17.87 -6.39
C GLU A 99 6.70 16.47 -5.81
N THR A 100 5.59 15.82 -6.18
CA THR A 100 5.20 14.51 -5.62
C THR A 100 5.55 13.31 -6.49
N VAL A 101 5.68 13.50 -7.81
CA VAL A 101 6.12 12.46 -8.75
C VAL A 101 7.54 11.91 -8.51
N PRO A 102 8.55 12.70 -8.09
CA PRO A 102 9.91 12.20 -7.89
C PRO A 102 10.14 11.56 -6.51
N ILE A 103 9.12 11.51 -5.65
CA ILE A 103 9.14 10.77 -4.38
C ILE A 103 9.16 9.27 -4.71
#